data_AF-A0A7V3NL15-F1
#
_entry.id   AF-A0A7V3NL15-F1
#
_cell.length_a   1.000
_cell.length_b   1.000
_cell.length_c   1.000
_cell.angle_alpha   90.00
_cell.angle_beta   90.00
_cell.angle_gamma   90.00
#
_symmetry.space_group_name_H-M   'P 1'
#
loop_
_entity.id
_entity.type
_entity.pdbx_description
1 polymer ?
#
loop_
_entity_poly.entity_id
_entity_poly.type
_entity_poly.pdbx_seq_one_letter_code
_entity_poly.pdbx_strand_id
1 'polypeptide(L)'
;MAHEDWVALGLREEALWWFDREEGRLVSLLPQVWEQAAQMGPEDSSASGDMALAFRIRRNPARYLRIPFPPEQDLEDAREFVPTILSSVVQRTLQGVLNGPRAMDRFRSLLARHPEELARWQAFRAARLRDRIQEWLREQGLRPL
;
A
#
# COMPACT_ATOMS: atom_id res chain seq x y z
N MET A 1 -14.06 17.43 -8.28
CA MET A 1 -12.67 17.18 -7.83
C MET A 1 -12.76 16.08 -6.80
N ALA A 2 -12.36 14.86 -7.18
CA ALA A 2 -12.40 13.72 -6.28
C ALA A 2 -11.44 14.00 -5.13
N HIS A 3 -11.96 13.97 -3.91
CA HIS A 3 -11.17 14.06 -2.69
C HIS A 3 -10.37 12.77 -2.63
N GLU A 4 -9.15 12.77 -3.19
CA GLU A 4 -8.37 11.56 -3.32
C GLU A 4 -8.00 11.05 -1.93
N ASP A 5 -8.54 9.88 -1.59
CA ASP A 5 -8.39 9.19 -0.31
C ASP A 5 -6.99 8.55 -0.19
N TRP A 6 -5.94 9.27 -0.59
CA TRP A 6 -4.54 8.83 -0.51
C TRP A 6 -4.15 8.42 0.92
N VAL A 7 -4.78 9.02 1.93
CA VAL A 7 -4.62 8.63 3.33
C VAL A 7 -5.21 7.24 3.56
N ALA A 8 -6.46 6.98 3.15
CA ALA A 8 -7.07 5.65 3.25
C ALA A 8 -6.32 4.57 2.45
N LEU A 9 -5.71 4.97 1.32
CA LEU A 9 -4.85 4.12 0.50
C LEU A 9 -3.50 3.83 1.20
N GLY A 10 -2.87 4.84 1.80
CA GLY A 10 -1.61 4.67 2.56
C GLY A 10 -1.75 3.83 3.84
N LEU A 11 -2.97 3.70 4.37
CA LEU A 11 -3.29 2.91 5.56
C LEU A 11 -3.34 1.40 5.32
N ARG A 12 -3.48 0.92 4.07
CA ARG A 12 -3.52 -0.51 3.81
C ARG A 12 -2.09 -1.06 3.68
N GLU A 13 -1.67 -1.72 4.76
CA GLU A 13 -0.40 -2.41 4.83
C GLU A 13 -0.43 -3.65 3.92
N GLU A 14 0.68 -3.92 3.20
CA GLU A 14 0.85 -5.11 2.35
C GLU A 14 -0.19 -5.27 1.23
N ALA A 15 -0.94 -4.22 0.91
CA ALA A 15 -1.94 -4.29 -0.15
C ALA A 15 -1.31 -4.49 -1.52
N LEU A 16 -2.00 -5.27 -2.34
CA LEU A 16 -1.78 -5.34 -3.77
C LEU A 16 -2.53 -4.16 -4.43
N TRP A 17 -1.89 -3.55 -5.43
CA TRP A 17 -2.37 -2.31 -6.05
C TRP A 17 -2.71 -2.52 -7.52
N TRP A 18 -3.81 -1.93 -7.96
CA TRP A 18 -4.22 -1.90 -9.36
C TRP A 18 -4.68 -0.51 -9.78
N PHE A 19 -4.42 -0.19 -11.04
CA PHE A 19 -4.98 0.96 -11.73
C PHE A 19 -6.14 0.52 -12.63
N ASP A 20 -7.32 1.07 -12.38
CA ASP A 20 -8.52 0.90 -13.21
C ASP A 20 -8.44 1.87 -14.40
N ARG A 21 -8.15 1.34 -15.59
CA ARG A 21 -7.95 2.16 -16.80
C ARG A 21 -9.19 2.85 -17.31
N GLU A 22 -10.37 2.32 -16.98
CA GLU A 22 -11.64 2.82 -17.49
C GLU A 22 -12.12 4.01 -16.66
N GLU A 23 -12.01 3.89 -15.33
CA GLU A 23 -12.43 4.94 -14.40
C GLU A 23 -11.29 5.89 -14.00
N GLY A 24 -10.04 5.55 -14.32
CA GLY A 24 -8.87 6.34 -13.96
C GLY A 24 -8.69 6.43 -12.44
N ARG A 25 -8.80 5.30 -11.74
CA ARG A 25 -8.70 5.25 -10.27
C ARG A 25 -7.76 4.15 -9.78
N LEU A 26 -7.23 4.34 -8.59
CA LEU A 26 -6.49 3.30 -7.88
C LEU A 26 -7.41 2.48 -7.01
N VAL A 27 -7.16 1.18 -7.00
CA VAL A 27 -7.84 0.23 -6.13
C VAL A 27 -6.81 -0.70 -5.50
N SER A 28 -7.08 -1.13 -4.28
CA SER A 28 -6.17 -1.96 -3.51
C SER A 28 -6.89 -3.13 -2.87
N LEU A 29 -6.25 -4.30 -2.80
CA LEU A 29 -6.77 -5.48 -2.10
C LEU A 29 -5.70 -6.04 -1.17
N LEU A 30 -6.15 -6.61 -0.05
CA LEU A 30 -5.24 -7.43 0.77
C LEU A 30 -4.88 -8.71 0.00
N PRO A 31 -3.63 -9.21 0.11
CA PRO A 31 -3.21 -10.45 -0.53
C PRO A 31 -4.13 -11.63 -0.21
N GLN A 32 -4.60 -11.72 1.05
CA GLN A 32 -5.50 -12.79 1.50
C GLN A 32 -6.83 -12.76 0.73
N VAL A 33 -7.40 -11.58 0.49
CA VAL A 33 -8.65 -11.44 -0.28
C VAL A 33 -8.44 -11.88 -1.73
N TRP A 34 -7.31 -11.50 -2.32
CA TRP A 34 -6.95 -11.90 -3.68
C TRP A 34 -6.81 -13.43 -3.83
N GLU A 35 -6.13 -14.07 -2.88
CA GLU A 35 -5.97 -15.52 -2.83
C GLU A 35 -7.30 -16.25 -2.57
N GLN A 36 -8.15 -15.70 -1.70
CA GLN A 36 -9.46 -16.26 -1.41
C GLN A 36 -10.38 -16.22 -2.64
N ALA A 37 -10.38 -15.10 -3.37
CA ALA A 37 -11.11 -14.98 -4.64
C ALA A 37 -10.58 -15.94 -5.73
N ALA A 38 -9.31 -16.35 -5.65
CA ALA A 38 -8.76 -17.37 -6.56
C ALA A 38 -9.38 -18.75 -6.32
N GLN A 39 -9.72 -19.06 -5.07
CA GLN A 39 -10.21 -20.37 -4.65
C GLN A 39 -11.73 -20.53 -4.82
N MET A 40 -12.50 -19.45 -4.68
CA MET A 40 -13.97 -19.49 -4.76
C MET A 40 -14.55 -19.54 -6.18
N GLY A 41 -13.72 -19.30 -7.22
CA GLY A 41 -14.22 -19.17 -8.59
C GLY A 41 -14.98 -17.85 -8.82
N PRO A 42 -15.15 -17.39 -10.07
CA PRO A 42 -15.57 -16.02 -10.35
C PRO A 42 -17.04 -15.72 -10.06
N GLU A 43 -17.90 -16.67 -9.70
CA GLU A 43 -19.37 -16.57 -9.81
C GLU A 43 -20.12 -16.14 -8.55
N ASP A 44 -19.44 -15.89 -7.44
CA ASP A 44 -20.14 -15.49 -6.21
C ASP A 44 -20.74 -14.08 -6.34
N SER A 45 -22.00 -14.06 -6.73
CA SER A 45 -22.81 -12.88 -6.98
C SER A 45 -23.24 -12.20 -5.68
N SER A 46 -22.99 -12.85 -4.52
CA SER A 46 -23.25 -12.31 -3.19
C SER A 46 -22.05 -11.56 -2.59
N ALA A 47 -20.89 -11.62 -3.25
CA ALA A 47 -19.68 -10.95 -2.81
C ALA A 47 -19.87 -9.42 -2.73
N SER A 48 -19.40 -8.83 -1.65
CA SER A 48 -19.43 -7.39 -1.40
C SER A 48 -18.04 -6.86 -1.04
N GLY A 49 -17.85 -5.54 -1.13
CA GLY A 49 -16.61 -4.86 -0.80
C GLY A 49 -15.40 -5.37 -1.59
N ASP A 50 -14.32 -5.68 -0.88
CA ASP A 50 -13.05 -6.10 -1.48
C ASP A 50 -13.16 -7.43 -2.26
N MET A 51 -14.04 -8.35 -1.85
CA MET A 51 -14.28 -9.61 -2.57
C MET A 51 -14.90 -9.36 -3.96
N ALA A 52 -15.87 -8.46 -4.05
CA ALA A 52 -16.48 -8.07 -5.31
C ALA A 52 -15.46 -7.40 -6.24
N LEU A 53 -14.60 -6.54 -5.68
CA LEU A 53 -13.49 -5.92 -6.41
C LEU A 53 -12.50 -6.97 -6.93
N ALA A 54 -12.11 -7.96 -6.11
CA ALA A 54 -11.22 -9.04 -6.52
C ALA A 54 -11.78 -9.83 -7.71
N PHE A 55 -13.06 -10.22 -7.65
CA PHE A 55 -13.71 -10.91 -8.78
C PHE A 55 -13.79 -10.03 -10.04
N ARG A 56 -14.08 -8.73 -9.88
CA ARG A 56 -14.13 -7.80 -11.02
C ARG A 56 -12.76 -7.66 -11.71
N ILE A 57 -11.68 -7.57 -10.94
CA ILE A 57 -10.30 -7.54 -11.46
C ILE A 57 -10.00 -8.82 -12.23
N ARG A 58 -10.29 -9.99 -11.65
CA ARG A 58 -10.03 -11.30 -12.27
C ARG A 58 -10.83 -11.52 -13.57
N ARG A 59 -12.06 -11.03 -13.64
CA ARG A 59 -12.91 -11.12 -14.83
C ARG A 59 -12.46 -10.15 -15.94
N ASN A 60 -11.78 -9.05 -15.61
CA ASN A 60 -11.40 -8.00 -16.55
C ASN A 60 -9.90 -7.64 -16.47
N PRO A 61 -8.97 -8.59 -16.68
CA PRO A 61 -7.54 -8.35 -16.47
C PRO A 61 -6.96 -7.26 -17.39
N ALA A 62 -7.56 -7.02 -18.57
CA ALA A 62 -7.13 -5.96 -19.49
C ALA A 62 -7.48 -4.53 -18.99
N ARG A 63 -8.50 -4.41 -18.13
CA ARG A 63 -8.95 -3.13 -17.54
C ARG A 63 -8.10 -2.73 -16.35
N TYR A 64 -7.61 -3.71 -15.58
CA TYR A 64 -6.88 -3.49 -14.34
C TYR A 64 -5.40 -3.80 -14.50
N LEU A 65 -4.57 -2.77 -14.47
CA LEU A 65 -3.13 -2.95 -14.50
C LEU A 65 -2.58 -3.10 -13.07
N ARG A 66 -1.85 -4.17 -12.81
CA ARG A 66 -1.21 -4.39 -11.52
C ARG A 66 0.00 -3.46 -11.38
N ILE A 67 0.07 -2.75 -10.26
CA ILE A 67 1.21 -1.87 -9.95
C ILE A 67 2.22 -2.68 -9.13
N PRO A 68 3.47 -2.78 -9.57
CA PRO A 68 4.49 -3.55 -8.86
C PRO A 68 5.06 -2.72 -7.70
N PHE A 69 4.55 -2.96 -6.48
CA PHE A 69 5.18 -2.47 -5.25
C PHE A 69 5.91 -3.63 -4.54
N PRO A 70 7.25 -3.71 -4.67
CA PRO A 70 8.03 -4.69 -3.93
C PRO A 70 7.96 -4.42 -2.42
N PRO A 71 7.87 -5.45 -1.56
CA PRO A 71 7.99 -5.30 -0.11
C PRO A 71 9.29 -4.60 0.34
N GLU A 72 10.35 -4.70 -0.46
CA GLU A 72 11.63 -4.05 -0.21
C GLU A 72 11.50 -2.52 -0.15
N GLN A 73 10.57 -1.95 -0.94
CA GLN A 73 10.33 -0.50 -0.96
C GLN A 73 9.79 0.02 0.38
N ASP A 74 8.90 -0.72 1.04
CA ASP A 74 8.39 -0.32 2.36
C ASP A 74 9.54 -0.31 3.39
N LEU A 75 10.47 -1.26 3.30
CA LEU A 75 11.64 -1.32 4.20
C LEU A 75 12.64 -0.18 3.93
N GLU A 76 12.84 0.17 2.67
CA GLU A 76 13.64 1.34 2.28
C GLU A 76 12.99 2.65 2.79
N ASP A 77 11.69 2.82 2.60
CA ASP A 77 10.96 3.99 3.13
C ASP A 77 11.06 4.08 4.65
N ALA A 78 10.97 2.97 5.37
CA ALA A 78 11.15 2.97 6.81
C ALA A 78 12.58 3.41 7.21
N ARG A 79 13.60 3.01 6.45
CA ARG A 79 14.99 3.44 6.67
C ARG A 79 15.19 4.94 6.38
N GLU A 80 14.49 5.49 5.40
CA GLU A 80 14.48 6.93 5.11
C GLU A 80 13.70 7.74 6.15
N PHE A 81 12.63 7.16 6.71
CA PHE A 81 11.77 7.84 7.67
C PHE A 81 12.39 7.93 9.07
N VAL A 82 13.03 6.87 9.56
CA VAL A 82 13.56 6.83 10.95
C VAL A 82 14.51 7.99 11.29
N PRO A 83 15.43 8.43 10.41
CA PRO A 83 16.23 9.63 10.62
C PRO A 83 15.43 10.91 10.92
N THR A 84 14.16 10.98 10.50
CA THR A 84 13.29 12.16 10.69
C THR A 84 12.59 12.19 12.07
N ILE A 85 12.72 11.13 12.87
CA ILE A 85 12.14 11.05 14.22
C ILE A 85 12.98 11.88 15.19
N LEU A 86 12.33 12.77 15.94
CA LEU A 86 13.00 13.72 16.82
C LEU A 86 13.55 13.07 18.09
N SER A 87 12.85 12.07 18.63
CA SER A 87 13.29 11.35 19.82
C SER A 87 14.44 10.40 19.49
N SER A 88 15.65 10.74 19.96
CA SER A 88 16.86 9.92 19.76
C SER A 88 16.78 8.52 20.38
N VAL A 89 15.90 8.31 21.38
CA VAL A 89 15.64 6.99 21.97
C VAL A 89 14.77 6.15 21.03
N VAL A 90 13.67 6.72 20.53
CA VAL A 90 12.76 6.04 19.60
C VAL A 90 13.48 5.75 18.28
N GLN A 91 14.20 6.75 17.75
CA GLN A 91 15.02 6.63 16.55
C GLN A 91 16.01 5.48 16.64
N ARG A 92 16.87 5.43 17.68
CA ARG A 92 17.86 4.35 17.84
C ARG A 92 17.20 2.98 17.96
N THR A 93 16.07 2.90 18.66
CA THR A 93 15.36 1.63 18.81
C THR A 93 14.80 1.15 17.46
N LEU A 94 14.20 2.06 16.67
CA LEU A 94 13.70 1.74 15.34
C LEU A 94 14.84 1.37 14.36
N GLN A 95 15.98 2.05 14.40
CA GLN A 95 17.15 1.66 13.60
C GLN A 95 17.59 0.23 13.89
N GLY A 96 17.58 -0.16 15.18
CA GLY A 96 17.92 -1.53 15.59
C GLY A 96 16.96 -2.58 15.03
N VAL A 97 15.65 -2.30 15.01
CA VAL A 97 14.68 -3.30 14.51
C VAL A 97 14.71 -3.47 12.99
N LEU A 98 15.08 -2.43 12.24
CA LEU A 98 15.11 -2.45 10.76
C LEU A 98 16.17 -3.37 10.15
N ASN A 99 17.14 -3.84 10.94
CA ASN A 99 18.20 -4.75 10.49
C ASN A 99 17.92 -6.23 10.86
N GLY A 100 16.78 -6.52 11.49
CA GLY A 100 16.45 -7.85 12.01
C GLY A 100 15.41 -8.61 11.18
N PRO A 101 15.19 -9.91 11.48
CA PRO A 101 14.07 -10.65 10.91
C PRO A 101 12.75 -9.98 11.32
N ARG A 102 11.78 -10.00 10.40
CA ARG A 102 10.48 -9.34 10.59
C ARG A 102 10.62 -7.85 10.93
N ALA A 103 11.61 -7.19 10.31
CA ALA A 103 11.92 -5.77 10.50
C ALA A 103 10.68 -4.88 10.40
N MET A 104 9.87 -5.06 9.35
CA MET A 104 8.67 -4.26 9.13
C MET A 104 7.60 -4.48 10.20
N ASP A 105 7.36 -5.72 10.63
CA ASP A 105 6.41 -6.02 11.72
C ASP A 105 6.83 -5.34 13.02
N ARG A 106 8.12 -5.41 13.36
CA ARG A 106 8.67 -4.83 14.59
C ARG A 106 8.66 -3.30 14.53
N PHE A 107 9.02 -2.73 13.39
CA PHE A 107 8.96 -1.30 13.12
C PHE A 107 7.54 -0.77 13.36
N ARG A 108 6.53 -1.40 12.74
CA ARG A 108 5.11 -1.08 12.91
C ARG A 108 4.64 -1.23 14.36
N SER A 109 4.98 -2.36 14.99
CA SER A 109 4.61 -2.62 16.38
C SER A 109 5.18 -1.58 17.35
N LEU A 110 6.37 -1.06 17.06
CA LEU A 110 6.98 0.00 17.86
C LEU A 110 6.31 1.35 17.59
N LEU A 111 6.07 1.72 16.32
CA LEU A 111 5.34 2.93 15.97
C LEU A 111 3.92 2.99 16.54
N ALA A 112 3.24 1.85 16.65
CA ALA A 112 1.92 1.77 17.29
C ALA A 112 1.90 2.26 18.74
N ARG A 113 3.07 2.30 19.41
CA ARG A 113 3.23 2.85 20.78
C ARG A 113 3.49 4.36 20.79
N HIS A 114 3.68 4.97 19.61
CA HIS A 114 3.98 6.38 19.40
C HIS A 114 3.02 6.96 18.35
N PRO A 115 1.77 7.30 18.73
CA PRO A 115 0.70 7.64 17.78
C PRO A 115 1.04 8.82 16.87
N GLU A 116 1.80 9.80 17.37
CA GLU A 116 2.26 10.94 16.56
C GLU A 116 3.23 10.51 15.45
N GLU A 117 4.20 9.66 15.77
CA GLU A 117 5.15 9.14 14.79
C GLU A 117 4.50 8.13 13.84
N LEU A 118 3.49 7.39 14.30
CA LEU A 118 2.66 6.54 13.44
C LEU A 118 1.91 7.38 12.39
N ALA A 119 1.27 8.48 12.80
CA ALA A 119 0.58 9.36 11.88
C ALA A 119 1.56 10.00 10.87
N ARG A 120 2.75 10.41 11.32
CA ARG A 120 3.81 10.92 10.44
C ARG A 120 4.30 9.87 9.45
N TRP A 121 4.48 8.62 9.90
CA TRP A 121 4.85 7.50 9.05
C TRP A 121 3.79 7.23 7.97
N GLN A 122 2.51 7.19 8.36
CA GLN A 122 1.41 6.97 7.43
C GLN A 122 1.35 8.06 6.34
N ALA A 123 1.52 9.33 6.73
CA ALA A 123 1.58 10.44 5.79
C ALA A 123 2.81 10.36 4.86
N PHE A 124 3.98 10.04 5.40
CA PHE A 124 5.21 9.85 4.63
C PHE A 124 5.06 8.73 3.61
N ARG A 125 4.58 7.56 4.04
CA ARG A 125 4.35 6.39 3.17
C ARG A 125 3.32 6.68 2.09
N ALA A 126 2.23 7.37 2.43
CA ALA A 126 1.20 7.75 1.45
C ALA A 126 1.78 8.66 0.34
N ALA A 127 2.60 9.65 0.72
CA ALA A 127 3.26 10.52 -0.25
C ALA A 127 4.21 9.74 -1.17
N ARG A 128 5.06 8.88 -0.59
CA ARG A 128 5.99 8.03 -1.35
C ARG A 128 5.26 7.07 -2.30
N LEU A 129 4.18 6.46 -1.84
CA LEU A 129 3.34 5.59 -2.65
C LEU A 129 2.74 6.38 -3.83
N ARG A 130 2.18 7.56 -3.58
CA ARG A 130 1.63 8.42 -4.63
C ARG A 130 2.69 8.77 -5.68
N ASP A 131 3.86 9.21 -5.26
CA ASP A 131 4.94 9.61 -6.17
C ASP A 131 5.36 8.44 -7.06
N ARG A 132 5.52 7.23 -6.49
CA ARG A 132 5.83 6.03 -7.27
C ARG A 132 4.71 5.61 -8.22
N ILE A 133 3.45 5.73 -7.80
CA ILE A 133 2.31 5.43 -8.68
C ILE A 133 2.29 6.40 -9.85
N GLN A 134 2.48 7.69 -9.60
CA GLN A 134 2.53 8.70 -10.65
C GLN A 134 3.69 8.46 -11.62
N GLU A 135 4.87 8.09 -11.11
CA GLU A 135 6.01 7.70 -11.96
C GLU A 135 5.68 6.48 -12.81
N TRP A 136 5.19 5.41 -12.19
CA TRP A 136 4.82 4.18 -12.88
C TRP A 136 3.75 4.44 -13.95
N LEU A 137 2.72 5.25 -13.65
CA LEU A 137 1.71 5.64 -14.65
C LEU A 137 2.34 6.35 -15.84
N ARG A 138 3.29 7.26 -15.59
CA ARG A 138 4.01 7.98 -16.64
C ARG A 138 4.85 7.04 -17.50
N GLU A 139 5.54 6.08 -16.90
CA GLU A 139 6.30 5.04 -17.62
C GLU A 139 5.40 4.16 -18.49
N GLN A 140 4.16 3.91 -18.07
CA GLN A 140 3.15 3.20 -18.86
C GLN A 140 2.49 4.08 -19.95
N GLY A 141 2.88 5.35 -20.08
CA GLY A 141 2.24 6.31 -21.00
C GLY A 141 0.81 6.69 -20.60
N LEU A 142 0.45 6.46 -19.34
CA LEU A 142 -0.85 6.81 -18.77
C LEU A 142 -0.79 8.21 -18.15
N ARG A 143 -1.92 8.92 -18.12
CA ARG A 143 -1.97 10.22 -17.44
C ARG A 143 -1.84 10.01 -15.93
N PRO A 144 -0.97 10.77 -15.25
CA PRO A 144 -0.95 10.80 -13.81
C PRO A 144 -2.31 11.29 -13.29
N LEU A 145 -2.69 10.78 -12.12
CA LEU A 145 -3.83 11.24 -11.33
C LEU A 145 -3.62 12.66 -10.85
#